data_AF-A0A7C5U335-F1
#
_entry.id   AF-A0A7C5U335-F1
#
_cell.length_a   1.000
_cell.length_b   1.000
_cell.length_c   1.000
_cell.angle_alpha   90.00
_cell.angle_beta   90.00
_cell.angle_gamma   90.00
#
_symmetry.space_group_name_H-M   'P 1'
#
loop_
_entity.id
_entity.type
_entity.pdbx_description
1 polymer ?
#
loop_
_entity_poly.entity_id
_entity_poly.type
_entity_poly.pdbx_seq_one_letter_code
_entity_poly.pdbx_strand_id
1 'polypeptide(L)'
;MRIEVRANGDVVCQLTCRFLDAPLYYPPLPGLGVLSCGYGIYHVVGGPIQFGIRIDLHYMSEAEADVHANKIRELCENWLGVTFKETERILETFNHPQFGTLRSMHYGFICENFNPDAIIDKLLASLPKNGFLSLISRRVVSKDDIFWLQFYFGSRYCKFIYAKKFVGYFNFRVGDTYTLDIFKMFDFPGPLKIHEKSINGSSVEIYILSYFSGTTEIYANIKAELISIELPFKYKIRGTRTYAICNDIPQYAAPTKYTLTAGDVIDYMRITFKIVEESYGIKFESTNVTGMLIVLVSVSIATVIVWRVKQYKSS
;
A
#
# COMPACT_ATOMS: atom_id res chain seq x y z
N MET A 1 -2.29 -1.52 -8.65
CA MET A 1 -1.20 -0.55 -8.47
C MET A 1 -1.72 0.57 -7.61
N ARG A 2 -0.96 0.95 -6.58
CA ARG A 2 -1.24 2.13 -5.76
C ARG A 2 -0.05 3.08 -5.83
N ILE A 3 -0.30 4.36 -6.05
CA ILE A 3 0.71 5.42 -6.02
C ILE A 3 0.22 6.53 -5.10
N GLU A 4 1.11 7.06 -4.28
CA GLU A 4 0.80 8.11 -3.32
C GLU A 4 1.88 9.18 -3.38
N VAL A 5 1.50 10.38 -3.81
CA VAL A 5 2.34 11.58 -3.75
C VAL A 5 2.16 12.20 -2.37
N ARG A 6 3.19 12.23 -1.54
CA ARG A 6 3.13 12.77 -0.18
C ARG A 6 3.43 14.26 -0.15
N ALA A 7 2.89 14.97 0.84
CA ALA A 7 3.07 16.41 0.98
C ALA A 7 4.53 16.85 1.19
N ASN A 8 5.42 15.94 1.60
CA ASN A 8 6.86 16.20 1.70
C ASN A 8 7.63 16.03 0.38
N GLY A 9 6.94 15.74 -0.73
CA GLY A 9 7.54 15.56 -2.06
C GLY A 9 7.93 14.11 -2.40
N ASP A 10 7.84 13.18 -1.44
CA ASP A 10 8.08 11.76 -1.70
C ASP A 10 6.95 11.15 -2.54
N VAL A 11 7.27 10.17 -3.39
CA VAL A 11 6.26 9.33 -4.04
C VAL A 11 6.43 7.90 -3.57
N VAL A 12 5.36 7.28 -3.08
CA VAL A 12 5.34 5.87 -2.67
C VAL A 12 4.51 5.07 -3.65
N CYS A 13 5.05 3.96 -4.12
CA CYS A 13 4.36 3.05 -5.02
C CYS A 13 4.29 1.65 -4.41
N GLN A 14 3.13 1.00 -4.57
CA GLN A 14 2.95 -0.41 -4.32
C GLN A 14 2.32 -1.09 -5.55
N LEU A 15 3.06 -2.04 -6.12
CA LEU A 15 2.58 -2.93 -7.17
C LEU A 15 2.21 -4.26 -6.54
N THR A 16 1.07 -4.83 -6.93
CA THR A 16 0.58 -6.10 -6.35
C THR A 16 -0.04 -6.96 -7.44
N CYS A 17 0.38 -8.21 -7.51
CA CYS A 17 -0.29 -9.27 -8.24
C CYS A 17 -0.72 -10.36 -7.25
N ARG A 18 -1.99 -10.78 -7.29
CA ARG A 18 -2.49 -11.83 -6.36
C ARG A 18 -2.40 -13.24 -6.94
N PHE A 19 -2.18 -13.34 -8.24
CA PHE A 19 -2.22 -14.60 -8.99
C PHE A 19 -1.01 -14.67 -9.94
N LEU A 20 0.18 -14.44 -9.41
CA LEU A 20 1.42 -14.65 -10.14
C LEU A 20 1.71 -16.15 -10.18
N ASP A 21 2.20 -16.69 -11.29
CA ASP A 21 2.64 -18.08 -11.33
C ASP A 21 3.77 -18.29 -10.31
N ALA A 22 3.57 -19.22 -9.37
CA ALA A 22 4.48 -19.39 -8.26
C ALA A 22 5.77 -20.08 -8.72
N PRO A 23 6.96 -19.52 -8.43
CA PRO A 23 8.23 -20.19 -8.74
C PRO A 23 8.46 -21.45 -7.88
N LEU A 24 7.70 -21.58 -6.78
CA LEU A 24 7.76 -22.68 -5.84
C LEU A 24 6.38 -23.31 -5.69
N TYR A 25 6.34 -24.62 -5.51
CA TYR A 25 5.12 -25.36 -5.20
C TYR A 25 5.34 -26.24 -3.97
N TYR A 26 4.42 -26.16 -3.02
CA TYR A 26 4.34 -27.08 -1.90
C TYR A 26 2.94 -27.69 -1.84
N PRO A 27 2.80 -29.01 -1.64
CA PRO A 27 1.49 -29.66 -1.63
C PRO A 27 0.57 -29.12 -0.51
N PRO A 28 -0.76 -29.31 -0.62
CA PRO A 28 -1.68 -28.98 0.45
C PRO A 28 -1.31 -29.70 1.76
N LEU A 29 -1.50 -29.03 2.89
CA LEU A 29 -1.38 -29.65 4.20
C LEU A 29 -2.76 -30.09 4.73
N PRO A 30 -2.84 -31.12 5.59
CA PRO A 30 -4.10 -31.56 6.19
C PRO A 30 -4.89 -30.41 6.82
N GLY A 31 -6.18 -30.31 6.47
CA GLY A 31 -7.10 -29.32 7.02
C GLY A 31 -6.86 -27.85 6.61
N LEU A 32 -5.81 -27.59 5.82
CA LEU A 32 -5.61 -26.30 5.17
C LEU A 32 -6.24 -26.34 3.78
N GLY A 33 -7.27 -25.52 3.57
CA GLY A 33 -7.84 -25.30 2.25
C GLY A 33 -6.81 -24.69 1.29
N VAL A 34 -7.05 -24.83 -0.03
CA VAL A 34 -6.14 -24.45 -1.14
C VAL A 34 -5.72 -22.95 -1.15
N LEU A 35 -6.19 -22.13 -0.20
CA LEU A 35 -6.03 -20.68 -0.16
C LEU A 35 -5.62 -20.12 1.22
N SER A 36 -5.32 -20.96 2.22
CA SER A 36 -4.70 -20.46 3.45
C SER A 36 -3.25 -20.03 3.17
N CYS A 37 -2.91 -18.79 3.52
CA CYS A 37 -1.55 -18.26 3.39
C CYS A 37 -0.56 -19.21 4.09
N GLY A 38 0.34 -19.83 3.31
CA GLY A 38 1.21 -20.88 3.84
C GLY A 38 2.55 -20.34 4.32
N TYR A 39 3.27 -19.66 3.44
CA TYR A 39 4.59 -19.10 3.74
C TYR A 39 4.88 -17.88 2.87
N GLY A 40 5.84 -17.06 3.30
CA GLY A 40 6.24 -15.87 2.56
C GLY A 40 7.72 -15.60 2.61
N ILE A 41 8.23 -15.05 1.51
CA ILE A 41 9.61 -14.57 1.37
C ILE A 41 9.55 -13.05 1.27
N TYR A 42 10.28 -12.38 2.14
CA TYR A 42 10.36 -10.94 2.25
C TYR A 42 11.81 -10.49 2.08
N HIS A 43 12.08 -9.58 1.15
CA HIS A 43 13.42 -9.07 0.90
C HIS A 43 13.40 -7.56 0.83
N VAL A 44 14.24 -6.92 1.64
CA VAL A 44 14.55 -5.49 1.55
C VAL A 44 15.87 -5.37 0.79
N VAL A 45 15.89 -4.61 -0.31
CA VAL A 45 17.09 -4.45 -1.13
C VAL A 45 18.20 -3.77 -0.32
N GLY A 46 19.34 -4.44 -0.19
CA GLY A 46 20.45 -4.00 0.67
C GLY A 46 20.30 -4.40 2.14
N GLY A 47 19.23 -5.11 2.50
CA GLY A 47 19.02 -5.75 3.79
C GLY A 47 18.91 -7.28 3.66
N PRO A 48 18.48 -7.97 4.74
CA PRO A 48 18.37 -9.42 4.75
C PRO A 48 17.23 -9.94 3.86
N ILE A 49 17.26 -11.24 3.57
CA ILE A 49 16.10 -11.99 3.12
C ILE A 49 15.51 -12.70 4.32
N GLN A 50 14.22 -12.54 4.51
CA GLN A 50 13.44 -13.17 5.56
C GLN A 50 12.44 -14.13 4.93
N PHE A 51 12.18 -15.21 5.64
CA PHE A 51 11.24 -16.24 5.24
C PHE A 51 10.42 -16.62 6.46
N GLY A 52 9.10 -16.62 6.32
CA GLY A 52 8.16 -16.90 7.41
C GLY A 52 7.15 -17.96 7.00
N ILE A 53 6.84 -18.88 7.92
CA ILE A 53 5.84 -19.94 7.73
C ILE A 53 4.88 -19.90 8.91
N ARG A 54 3.58 -20.03 8.64
CA ARG A 54 2.58 -20.32 9.68
C ARG A 54 1.84 -21.61 9.35
N ILE A 55 1.83 -22.55 10.29
CA ILE A 55 1.18 -23.85 10.12
C ILE A 55 0.13 -24.04 11.22
N ASP A 56 -1.10 -24.36 10.82
CA ASP A 56 -2.20 -24.68 11.74
C ASP A 56 -2.00 -26.08 12.35
N LEU A 57 -2.18 -26.19 13.67
CA LEU A 57 -1.99 -27.42 14.44
C LEU A 57 -3.30 -28.19 14.70
N HIS A 58 -4.43 -27.77 14.14
CA HIS A 58 -5.71 -28.45 14.37
C HIS A 58 -5.72 -29.89 13.84
N TYR A 59 -4.93 -30.16 12.79
CA TYR A 59 -4.89 -31.45 12.10
C TYR A 59 -3.50 -32.12 12.11
N MET A 60 -2.52 -31.53 12.81
CA MET A 60 -1.17 -32.10 12.92
C MET A 60 -0.51 -31.70 14.24
N SER A 61 0.43 -32.53 14.67
CA SER A 61 1.29 -32.27 15.82
C SER A 61 2.36 -31.21 15.50
N GLU A 62 2.96 -30.65 16.55
CA GLU A 62 4.10 -29.73 16.42
C GLU A 62 5.30 -30.39 15.70
N ALA A 63 5.53 -31.68 15.97
CA ALA A 63 6.61 -32.43 15.33
C ALA A 63 6.39 -32.60 13.81
N GLU A 64 5.14 -32.85 13.39
CA GLU A 64 4.78 -32.89 11.97
C GLU A 64 4.93 -31.50 11.32
N ALA A 65 4.51 -30.44 12.02
CA ALA A 65 4.70 -29.07 11.57
C ALA A 65 6.20 -28.72 11.38
N ASP A 66 7.06 -29.15 12.29
CA ASP A 66 8.52 -28.95 12.18
C ASP A 66 9.10 -29.65 10.94
N VAL A 67 8.63 -30.85 10.62
CA VAL A 67 9.05 -31.57 9.40
C VAL A 67 8.61 -30.80 8.14
N HIS A 68 7.39 -30.29 8.12
CA HIS A 68 6.89 -29.50 6.99
C HIS A 68 7.64 -28.18 6.85
N ALA A 69 7.89 -27.46 7.94
CA ALA A 69 8.64 -26.21 7.95
C ALA A 69 10.05 -26.39 7.38
N ASN A 70 10.77 -27.44 7.79
CA ASN A 70 12.10 -27.75 7.27
C ASN A 70 12.09 -28.05 5.76
N LYS A 71 11.11 -28.84 5.27
CA LYS A 71 10.99 -29.12 3.83
C LYS A 71 10.71 -27.87 3.01
N ILE A 72 9.88 -26.95 3.52
CA ILE A 72 9.60 -25.68 2.83
C ILE A 72 10.85 -24.78 2.88
N ARG A 73 11.58 -24.74 4.02
CA ARG A 73 12.87 -24.04 4.11
C ARG A 73 13.83 -24.52 3.04
N GLU A 74 14.06 -25.84 2.95
CA GLU A 74 14.95 -26.45 1.95
C GLU A 74 14.52 -26.10 0.52
N LEU A 75 13.21 -26.10 0.24
CA LEU A 75 12.68 -25.69 -1.06
C LEU A 75 13.04 -24.22 -1.38
N CYS A 76 12.87 -23.31 -0.42
CA CYS A 76 13.23 -21.90 -0.56
C CYS A 76 14.74 -21.69 -0.70
N GLU A 77 15.55 -22.39 0.11
CA GLU A 77 17.02 -22.39 0.06
C GLU A 77 17.52 -22.82 -1.32
N ASN A 78 17.00 -23.93 -1.85
CA ASN A 78 17.37 -24.45 -3.16
C ASN A 78 17.02 -23.49 -4.30
N TRP A 79 15.84 -22.87 -4.26
CA TRP A 79 15.44 -21.92 -5.29
C TRP A 79 16.25 -20.63 -5.24
N LEU A 80 16.49 -20.07 -4.06
CA LEU A 80 17.23 -18.83 -3.89
C LEU A 80 18.75 -19.03 -3.99
N GLY A 81 19.25 -20.23 -3.73
CA GLY A 81 20.68 -20.53 -3.64
C GLY A 81 21.31 -19.95 -2.38
N VAL A 82 20.59 -19.99 -1.25
CA VAL A 82 21.02 -19.43 0.04
C VAL A 82 20.81 -20.44 1.16
N THR A 83 21.40 -20.17 2.32
CA THR A 83 21.12 -20.92 3.55
C THR A 83 20.47 -20.00 4.56
N PHE A 84 19.31 -20.42 5.06
CA PHE A 84 18.55 -19.71 6.06
C PHE A 84 18.90 -20.20 7.47
N LYS A 85 19.05 -19.26 8.39
CA LYS A 85 19.11 -19.54 9.82
C LYS A 85 17.72 -19.39 10.42
N GLU A 86 17.29 -20.33 11.24
CA GLU A 86 16.07 -20.19 12.04
C GLU A 86 16.28 -19.10 13.10
N THR A 87 15.34 -18.15 13.15
CA THR A 87 15.31 -17.07 14.14
C THR A 87 14.17 -17.24 15.12
N GLU A 88 13.07 -17.84 14.69
CA GLU A 88 11.86 -17.97 15.48
C GLU A 88 11.21 -19.34 15.29
N ARG A 89 10.77 -19.93 16.40
CA ARG A 89 9.87 -21.08 16.45
C ARG A 89 8.91 -20.85 17.61
N ILE A 90 7.71 -20.36 17.30
CA ILE A 90 6.75 -19.88 18.31
C ILE A 90 5.44 -20.64 18.17
N LEU A 91 4.98 -21.23 19.27
CA LEU A 91 3.62 -21.74 19.39
C LEU A 91 2.70 -20.56 19.70
N GLU A 92 1.82 -20.24 18.76
CA GLU A 92 0.75 -19.26 18.95
C GLU A 92 -0.54 -19.98 19.36
N THR A 93 -1.20 -19.46 20.38
CA THR A 93 -2.50 -19.97 20.85
C THR A 93 -3.48 -18.80 20.93
N PHE A 94 -4.62 -18.94 20.28
CA PHE A 94 -5.65 -17.92 20.21
C PHE A 94 -7.01 -18.51 20.56
N ASN A 95 -7.69 -17.94 21.56
CA ASN A 95 -9.03 -18.36 21.94
C ASN A 95 -10.06 -17.57 21.12
N HIS A 96 -10.66 -18.20 20.10
CA HIS A 96 -11.71 -17.61 19.30
C HIS A 96 -13.08 -17.86 19.95
N PRO A 97 -13.94 -16.84 20.12
CA PRO A 97 -15.25 -16.99 20.76
C PRO A 97 -16.17 -18.06 20.13
N GLN A 98 -16.03 -18.30 18.82
CA GLN A 98 -16.84 -19.27 18.07
C GLN A 98 -16.12 -20.57 17.71
N PHE A 99 -14.78 -20.58 17.65
CA PHE A 99 -14.00 -21.72 17.15
C PHE A 99 -13.17 -22.40 18.23
N GLY A 100 -13.28 -21.93 19.48
CA GLY A 100 -12.49 -22.43 20.60
C GLY A 100 -11.02 -22.04 20.49
N THR A 101 -10.15 -22.85 21.07
CA THR A 101 -8.71 -22.62 21.07
C THR A 101 -8.10 -23.04 19.73
N LEU A 102 -7.65 -22.04 18.97
CA LEU A 102 -6.86 -22.21 17.75
C LEU A 102 -5.38 -22.23 18.12
N ARG A 103 -4.61 -23.15 17.54
CA ARG A 103 -3.17 -23.28 17.77
C ARG A 103 -2.44 -23.28 16.42
N SER A 104 -1.34 -22.56 16.33
CA SER A 104 -0.49 -22.56 15.15
C SER A 104 0.98 -22.44 15.51
N MET A 105 1.85 -23.03 14.70
CA MET A 105 3.29 -22.81 14.78
C MET A 105 3.69 -21.70 13.81
N HIS A 106 4.47 -20.75 14.30
CA HIS A 106 5.16 -19.73 13.52
C HIS A 106 6.64 -20.08 13.44
N TYR A 107 7.17 -20.12 12.23
CA TYR A 107 8.60 -20.27 11.97
C TYR A 107 9.14 -19.04 11.25
N GLY A 108 10.21 -18.47 11.77
CA GLY A 108 10.91 -17.33 11.19
C GLY A 108 12.33 -17.72 10.82
N PHE A 109 12.76 -17.28 9.65
CA PHE A 109 14.08 -17.58 9.09
C PHE A 109 14.70 -16.34 8.46
N ILE A 110 16.03 -16.22 8.55
CA ILE A 110 16.78 -15.09 8.00
C ILE A 110 18.05 -15.55 7.28
N CYS A 111 18.39 -14.86 6.20
CA CYS A 111 19.67 -14.96 5.53
C CYS A 111 20.24 -13.55 5.34
N GLU A 112 21.44 -13.32 5.84
CA GLU A 112 22.18 -12.05 5.71
C GLU A 112 23.35 -12.16 4.73
N ASN A 113 23.87 -13.38 4.54
CA ASN A 113 25.06 -13.65 3.72
C ASN A 113 24.64 -14.29 2.38
N PHE A 114 24.45 -13.45 1.37
CA PHE A 114 24.12 -13.88 0.01
C PHE A 114 24.60 -12.83 -0.99
N ASN A 115 24.56 -13.16 -2.29
CA ASN A 115 24.77 -12.17 -3.35
C ASN A 115 23.45 -11.42 -3.64
N PRO A 116 23.31 -10.12 -3.29
CA PRO A 116 22.06 -9.40 -3.47
C PRO A 116 21.60 -9.30 -4.92
N ASP A 117 22.55 -9.21 -5.85
CA ASP A 117 22.25 -9.07 -7.27
C ASP A 117 21.63 -10.34 -7.83
N ALA A 118 22.18 -11.50 -7.46
CA ALA A 118 21.64 -12.79 -7.87
C ALA A 118 20.21 -13.02 -7.36
N ILE A 119 19.89 -12.53 -6.16
CA ILE A 119 18.54 -12.64 -5.58
C ILE A 119 17.57 -11.73 -6.30
N ILE A 120 17.94 -10.47 -6.51
CA ILE A 120 17.10 -9.53 -7.26
C ILE A 120 16.85 -10.06 -8.68
N ASP A 121 17.87 -10.57 -9.36
CA ASP A 121 17.72 -11.13 -10.70
C ASP A 121 16.77 -12.34 -10.73
N LYS A 122 16.85 -13.23 -9.73
CA LYS A 122 15.88 -14.34 -9.56
C LYS A 122 14.45 -13.84 -9.35
N LEU A 123 14.27 -12.81 -8.51
CA LEU A 123 12.96 -12.21 -8.24
C LEU A 123 12.39 -11.54 -9.50
N LEU A 124 13.20 -10.77 -10.22
CA LEU A 124 12.81 -10.11 -11.47
C LEU A 124 12.48 -11.12 -12.57
N ALA A 125 13.21 -12.23 -12.66
CA ALA A 125 12.95 -13.30 -13.62
C ALA A 125 11.59 -14.00 -13.40
N SER A 126 11.05 -13.94 -12.18
CA SER A 126 9.72 -14.49 -11.86
C SER A 126 8.55 -13.57 -12.27
N LEU A 127 8.84 -12.32 -12.65
CA LEU A 127 7.82 -11.34 -12.99
C LEU A 127 7.19 -11.62 -14.36
N PRO A 128 5.89 -11.31 -14.53
CA PRO A 128 5.23 -11.45 -15.81
C PRO A 128 5.71 -10.33 -16.76
N LYS A 129 5.72 -10.62 -18.06
CA LYS A 129 6.08 -9.65 -19.11
C LYS A 129 4.99 -8.59 -19.37
N ASN A 130 3.81 -8.77 -18.78
CA ASN A 130 2.61 -7.93 -18.95
C ASN A 130 1.98 -7.60 -17.58
N GLY A 131 1.12 -6.58 -17.57
CA GLY A 131 0.51 -6.03 -16.36
C GLY A 131 1.50 -5.19 -15.54
N PHE A 132 1.01 -4.51 -14.50
CA PHE A 132 1.79 -3.49 -13.78
C PHE A 132 3.14 -3.97 -13.20
N LEU A 133 3.31 -5.26 -12.92
CA LEU A 133 4.60 -5.78 -12.45
C LEU A 133 5.71 -5.68 -13.51
N SER A 134 5.38 -5.57 -14.80
CA SER A 134 6.38 -5.37 -15.85
C SER A 134 7.04 -3.99 -15.81
N LEU A 135 6.51 -3.04 -15.03
CA LEU A 135 7.16 -1.75 -14.76
C LEU A 135 8.45 -1.90 -13.95
N ILE A 136 8.63 -3.02 -13.25
CA ILE A 136 9.79 -3.25 -12.39
C ILE A 136 10.93 -3.76 -13.27
N SER A 137 12.07 -3.07 -13.22
CA SER A 137 13.28 -3.47 -13.91
C SER A 137 14.50 -3.27 -13.02
N ARG A 138 15.62 -3.90 -13.40
CA ARG A 138 16.90 -3.76 -12.71
C ARG A 138 17.35 -2.30 -12.55
N ARG A 139 16.97 -1.42 -13.49
CA ARG A 139 17.31 0.01 -13.45
C ARG A 139 16.53 0.80 -12.39
N VAL A 140 15.33 0.35 -12.05
CA VAL A 140 14.45 1.04 -11.10
C VAL A 140 14.67 0.54 -9.67
N VAL A 141 15.08 -0.72 -9.52
CA VAL A 141 15.32 -1.31 -8.21
C VAL A 141 16.47 -0.56 -7.52
N SER A 142 16.20 -0.06 -6.31
CA SER A 142 17.18 0.63 -5.48
C SER A 142 17.18 0.08 -4.05
N LYS A 143 18.19 0.49 -3.27
CA LYS A 143 18.24 0.22 -1.83
C LYS A 143 16.90 0.58 -1.16
N ASP A 144 16.53 -0.24 -0.17
CA ASP A 144 15.32 -0.15 0.65
C ASP A 144 13.99 -0.45 -0.09
N ASP A 145 14.04 -0.79 -1.38
CA ASP A 145 12.87 -1.36 -2.06
C ASP A 145 12.51 -2.72 -1.45
N ILE A 146 11.23 -3.05 -1.47
CA ILE A 146 10.70 -4.26 -0.85
C ILE A 146 10.13 -5.19 -1.90
N PHE A 147 10.55 -6.45 -1.84
CA PHE A 147 9.93 -7.58 -2.51
C PHE A 147 9.26 -8.49 -1.47
N TRP A 148 7.98 -8.81 -1.68
CA TRP A 148 7.27 -9.75 -0.82
C TRP A 148 6.47 -10.75 -1.64
N LEU A 149 6.82 -12.03 -1.49
CA LEU A 149 6.13 -13.16 -2.08
C LEU A 149 5.38 -13.89 -0.98
N GLN A 150 4.12 -14.20 -1.23
CA GLN A 150 3.27 -14.99 -0.33
C GLN A 150 2.70 -16.17 -1.11
N PHE A 151 3.04 -17.37 -0.67
CA PHE A 151 2.67 -18.63 -1.28
C PHE A 151 1.49 -19.26 -0.53
N TYR A 152 0.65 -19.96 -1.28
CA TYR A 152 -0.49 -20.70 -0.74
C TYR A 152 -0.24 -22.20 -0.91
N PHE A 153 -0.49 -22.98 0.14
CA PHE A 153 -0.32 -24.44 0.07
C PHE A 153 -1.23 -25.04 -1.00
N GLY A 154 -0.69 -25.92 -1.83
CA GLY A 154 -1.43 -26.56 -2.92
C GLY A 154 -1.73 -25.67 -4.12
N SER A 155 -1.34 -24.40 -4.12
CA SER A 155 -1.58 -23.48 -5.22
C SER A 155 -0.37 -23.37 -6.16
N ARG A 156 -0.65 -23.22 -7.45
CA ARG A 156 0.35 -22.83 -8.47
C ARG A 156 0.52 -21.32 -8.59
N TYR A 157 -0.16 -20.56 -7.75
CA TYR A 157 -0.12 -19.11 -7.75
C TYR A 157 0.38 -18.57 -6.41
N CYS A 158 1.08 -17.45 -6.46
CA CYS A 158 1.49 -16.68 -5.30
C CYS A 158 1.02 -15.23 -5.44
N LYS A 159 0.97 -14.54 -4.30
CA LYS A 159 0.83 -13.09 -4.26
C LYS A 159 2.23 -12.48 -4.26
N PHE A 160 2.45 -11.52 -5.13
CA PHE A 160 3.67 -10.74 -5.22
C PHE A 160 3.36 -9.27 -4.93
N ILE A 161 4.16 -8.66 -4.05
CA ILE A 161 4.14 -7.24 -3.77
C ILE A 161 5.53 -6.68 -3.99
N TYR A 162 5.59 -5.58 -4.74
CA TYR A 162 6.75 -4.71 -4.80
C TYR A 162 6.38 -3.35 -4.25
N ALA A 163 7.15 -2.84 -3.31
CA ALA A 163 6.97 -1.49 -2.76
C ALA A 163 8.25 -0.68 -2.93
N LYS A 164 8.08 0.57 -3.37
CA LYS A 164 9.17 1.50 -3.64
C LYS A 164 8.83 2.89 -3.13
N LYS A 165 9.84 3.59 -2.60
CA LYS A 165 9.76 4.99 -2.22
C LYS A 165 10.74 5.81 -3.06
N PHE A 166 10.22 6.75 -3.83
CA PHE A 166 10.99 7.77 -4.54
C PHE A 166 11.13 8.99 -3.63
N VAL A 167 12.25 9.05 -2.91
CA VAL A 167 12.53 10.12 -1.94
C VAL A 167 12.78 11.43 -2.68
N GLY A 168 12.09 12.50 -2.26
CA GLY A 168 12.26 13.84 -2.83
C GLY A 168 11.97 13.91 -4.33
N TYR A 169 11.07 13.06 -4.84
CA TYR A 169 10.71 13.04 -6.26
C TYR A 169 10.19 14.40 -6.74
N PHE A 170 9.44 15.09 -5.89
CA PHE A 170 9.07 16.49 -6.09
C PHE A 170 9.72 17.38 -5.04
N ASN A 171 10.06 18.60 -5.46
CA ASN A 171 10.43 19.70 -4.57
C ASN A 171 9.36 20.79 -4.68
N PHE A 172 8.32 20.67 -3.84
CA PHE A 172 7.12 21.50 -3.97
C PHE A 172 7.36 22.97 -3.61
N ARG A 173 6.81 23.85 -4.43
CA ARG A 173 6.74 25.30 -4.21
C ARG A 173 5.32 25.76 -4.54
N VAL A 174 4.81 26.67 -3.72
CA VAL A 174 3.51 27.29 -3.96
C VAL A 174 3.55 28.04 -5.29
N GLY A 175 2.51 27.86 -6.11
CA GLY A 175 2.38 28.45 -7.43
C GLY A 175 2.90 27.56 -8.56
N ASP A 176 3.79 26.60 -8.26
CA ASP A 176 4.40 25.76 -9.28
C ASP A 176 3.47 24.61 -9.71
N THR A 177 3.67 24.16 -10.95
CA THR A 177 2.95 23.04 -11.57
C THR A 177 3.86 21.83 -11.70
N TYR A 178 3.32 20.67 -11.36
CA TYR A 178 4.04 19.40 -11.34
C TYR A 178 3.27 18.36 -12.15
N THR A 179 4.01 17.48 -12.82
CA THR A 179 3.45 16.34 -13.54
C THR A 179 4.00 15.05 -12.94
N LEU A 180 3.10 14.22 -12.42
CA LEU A 180 3.39 12.83 -12.10
C LEU A 180 3.27 12.01 -13.40
N ASP A 181 4.40 11.65 -13.99
CA ASP A 181 4.49 10.70 -15.10
C ASP A 181 4.95 9.34 -14.57
N ILE A 182 4.03 8.37 -14.52
CA ILE A 182 4.30 7.06 -13.92
C ILE A 182 5.31 6.27 -14.75
N PHE A 183 5.27 6.37 -16.08
CA PHE A 183 6.16 5.58 -16.94
C PHE A 183 7.59 6.13 -16.86
N LYS A 184 7.73 7.46 -16.84
CA LYS A 184 9.03 8.10 -16.60
C LYS A 184 9.60 7.75 -15.23
N MET A 185 8.76 7.71 -14.20
CA MET A 185 9.17 7.34 -12.83
C MET A 185 9.78 5.92 -12.76
N PHE A 186 9.32 5.01 -13.63
CA PHE A 186 9.80 3.63 -13.73
C PHE A 186 10.81 3.41 -14.89
N ASP A 187 11.35 4.45 -15.53
CA ASP A 187 12.19 4.33 -16.74
C ASP A 187 11.61 3.33 -17.77
N PHE A 188 10.29 3.36 -17.97
CA PHE A 188 9.57 2.37 -18.77
C PHE A 188 9.32 2.93 -20.19
N PRO A 189 10.01 2.43 -21.23
CA PRO A 189 10.08 3.11 -22.53
C PRO A 189 8.94 2.75 -23.51
N GLY A 190 8.05 1.82 -23.13
CA GLY A 190 7.05 1.28 -24.04
C GLY A 190 5.65 1.22 -23.43
N PRO A 191 4.65 0.80 -24.22
CA PRO A 191 3.30 0.66 -23.73
C PRO A 191 3.18 -0.51 -22.75
N LEU A 192 2.34 -0.33 -21.74
CA LEU A 192 2.01 -1.37 -20.78
C LEU A 192 0.75 -2.12 -21.24
N LYS A 193 0.89 -3.40 -21.59
CA LYS A 193 -0.27 -4.27 -21.87
C LYS A 193 -0.77 -4.89 -20.58
N ILE A 194 -2.06 -4.78 -20.28
CA ILE A 194 -2.70 -5.43 -19.13
C ILE A 194 -2.74 -6.95 -19.33
N HIS A 195 -2.44 -7.69 -18.26
CA HIS A 195 -2.34 -9.15 -18.27
C HIS A 195 -3.61 -9.81 -18.83
N GLU A 196 -3.46 -10.82 -19.69
CA GLU A 196 -4.56 -11.45 -20.45
C GLU A 196 -5.58 -12.18 -19.57
N LYS A 197 -5.17 -12.59 -18.37
CA LYS A 197 -6.06 -13.17 -17.34
C LYS A 197 -6.81 -12.12 -16.48
N SER A 198 -6.59 -10.82 -16.70
CA SER A 198 -7.18 -9.76 -15.86
C SER A 198 -8.59 -9.37 -16.30
N ILE A 199 -9.59 -10.20 -15.94
CA ILE A 199 -11.01 -9.93 -16.23
C ILE A 199 -11.51 -8.81 -15.30
N ASN A 200 -11.30 -7.55 -15.69
CA ASN A 200 -11.68 -6.36 -14.90
C ASN A 200 -11.12 -6.37 -13.46
N GLY A 201 -9.95 -7.00 -13.26
CA GLY A 201 -9.30 -7.23 -11.97
C GLY A 201 -8.10 -6.30 -11.69
N SER A 202 -7.72 -5.49 -12.67
CA SER A 202 -6.60 -4.54 -12.57
C SER A 202 -7.04 -3.24 -11.91
N SER A 203 -6.68 -3.05 -10.64
CA SER A 203 -6.93 -1.81 -9.91
C SER A 203 -5.77 -0.81 -10.07
N VAL A 204 -6.11 0.46 -10.29
CA VAL A 204 -5.20 1.61 -10.20
C VAL A 204 -5.79 2.61 -9.22
N GLU A 205 -4.99 3.01 -8.24
CA GLU A 205 -5.33 4.07 -7.27
C GLU A 205 -4.16 5.04 -7.18
N ILE A 206 -4.39 6.32 -7.53
CA ILE A 206 -3.38 7.37 -7.47
C ILE A 206 -3.86 8.47 -6.53
N TYR A 207 -3.13 8.66 -5.44
CA TYR A 207 -3.40 9.70 -4.44
C TYR A 207 -2.49 10.90 -4.71
N ILE A 208 -3.09 12.05 -4.99
CA ILE A 208 -2.38 13.32 -5.16
C ILE A 208 -2.41 14.09 -3.84
N LEU A 209 -1.22 14.38 -3.34
CA LEU A 209 -0.95 15.13 -2.12
C LEU A 209 -1.62 14.51 -0.88
N SER A 210 -1.05 13.39 -0.43
CA SER A 210 -1.35 12.76 0.85
C SER A 210 -0.66 13.50 2.00
N TYR A 211 -1.42 13.80 3.04
CA TYR A 211 -0.95 14.41 4.29
C TYR A 211 -0.68 13.35 5.35
N PHE A 212 -0.45 12.10 4.97
CA PHE A 212 -0.17 11.03 5.91
C PHE A 212 1.06 10.23 5.48
N SER A 213 1.82 9.77 6.47
CA SER A 213 2.82 8.71 6.32
C SER A 213 2.49 7.61 7.31
N GLY A 214 1.79 6.57 6.86
CA GLY A 214 1.25 5.55 7.75
C GLY A 214 0.13 6.15 8.61
N THR A 215 0.33 6.17 9.93
CA THR A 215 -0.61 6.76 10.88
C THR A 215 -0.26 8.20 11.29
N THR A 216 0.88 8.72 10.82
CA THR A 216 1.37 10.06 11.18
C THR A 216 0.90 11.11 10.16
N GLU A 217 0.28 12.19 10.63
CA GLU A 217 -0.06 13.34 9.78
C GLU A 217 1.20 14.13 9.40
N ILE A 218 1.33 14.48 8.13
CA ILE A 218 2.36 15.36 7.58
C ILE A 218 1.75 16.76 7.55
N TYR A 219 2.19 17.63 8.45
CA TYR A 219 1.76 19.02 8.48
C TYR A 219 2.27 19.75 7.24
N ALA A 220 1.35 20.19 6.39
CA ALA A 220 1.66 20.97 5.19
C ALA A 220 0.52 21.95 4.90
N ASN A 221 0.85 23.23 4.75
CA ASN A 221 -0.12 24.30 4.44
C ASN A 221 -0.27 24.48 2.93
N ILE A 222 -0.25 23.37 2.19
CA ILE A 222 -0.35 23.35 0.73
C ILE A 222 -1.47 22.42 0.32
N LYS A 223 -2.14 22.72 -0.78
CA LYS A 223 -3.09 21.83 -1.45
C LYS A 223 -2.69 21.65 -2.92
N ALA A 224 -3.07 20.52 -3.49
CA ALA A 224 -2.93 20.29 -4.92
C ALA A 224 -4.24 20.72 -5.59
N GLU A 225 -4.13 21.40 -6.72
CA GLU A 225 -5.24 21.67 -7.65
C GLU A 225 -4.98 20.88 -8.93
N LEU A 226 -5.89 19.98 -9.29
CA LEU A 226 -5.75 19.18 -10.51
C LEU A 226 -5.90 20.07 -11.75
N ILE A 227 -4.91 20.01 -12.65
CA ILE A 227 -4.93 20.72 -13.93
C ILE A 227 -5.36 19.77 -15.05
N SER A 228 -4.68 18.62 -15.18
CA SER A 228 -5.00 17.61 -16.19
C SER A 228 -4.82 16.20 -15.65
N ILE A 229 -5.66 15.28 -16.14
CA ILE A 229 -5.54 13.84 -15.90
C ILE A 229 -5.55 13.17 -17.27
N GLU A 230 -4.41 12.59 -17.62
CA GLU A 230 -4.13 11.94 -18.90
C GLU A 230 -3.97 10.43 -18.61
N LEU A 231 -5.10 9.74 -18.50
CA LEU A 231 -5.19 8.30 -18.32
C LEU A 231 -5.97 7.68 -19.49
N PRO A 232 -5.43 6.66 -20.19
CA PRO A 232 -6.06 6.06 -21.38
C PRO A 232 -7.20 5.08 -21.03
N PHE A 233 -7.79 5.22 -19.84
CA PHE A 233 -8.88 4.39 -19.36
C PHE A 233 -9.86 5.22 -18.54
N LYS A 234 -11.10 4.73 -18.40
CA LYS A 234 -12.11 5.42 -17.60
C LYS A 234 -11.69 5.44 -16.13
N TYR A 235 -11.70 6.62 -15.54
CA TYR A 235 -11.35 6.84 -14.13
C TYR A 235 -12.40 7.69 -13.41
N LYS A 236 -12.27 7.74 -12.10
CA LYS A 236 -13.05 8.59 -11.19
C LYS A 236 -12.12 9.31 -10.25
N ILE A 237 -12.52 10.51 -9.86
CA ILE A 237 -11.85 11.30 -8.84
C ILE A 237 -12.71 11.22 -7.58
N ARG A 238 -12.08 10.89 -6.46
CA ARG A 238 -12.69 10.89 -5.12
C ARG A 238 -11.92 11.81 -4.20
N GLY A 239 -12.58 12.29 -3.16
CA GLY A 239 -11.98 13.14 -2.14
C GLY A 239 -12.00 14.62 -2.52
N THR A 240 -11.94 15.47 -1.49
CA THR A 240 -12.00 16.94 -1.61
C THR A 240 -10.67 17.61 -1.26
N ARG A 241 -9.92 17.05 -0.31
CA ARG A 241 -8.61 17.55 0.13
C ARG A 241 -7.44 16.77 -0.50
N THR A 242 -7.57 15.44 -0.55
CA THR A 242 -6.64 14.55 -1.25
C THR A 242 -7.42 13.89 -2.37
N TYR A 243 -6.96 14.05 -3.61
CA TYR A 243 -7.61 13.43 -4.76
C TYR A 243 -7.15 11.99 -4.90
N ALA A 244 -8.10 11.06 -4.87
CA ALA A 244 -7.88 9.66 -5.24
C ALA A 244 -8.45 9.42 -6.64
N ILE A 245 -7.56 9.14 -7.60
CA ILE A 245 -7.90 8.86 -8.99
C ILE A 245 -7.90 7.34 -9.17
N CYS A 246 -9.08 6.76 -9.39
CA CYS A 246 -9.30 5.32 -9.38
C CYS A 246 -9.97 4.85 -10.68
N ASN A 247 -9.66 3.65 -11.15
CA ASN A 247 -10.29 3.05 -12.33
C ASN A 247 -11.53 2.19 -11.99
N ASP A 248 -12.36 2.65 -11.07
CA ASP A 248 -13.49 1.88 -10.53
C ASP A 248 -14.73 1.98 -11.40
N ILE A 249 -15.48 0.87 -11.52
CA ILE A 249 -16.78 0.86 -12.21
C ILE A 249 -17.85 1.54 -11.32
N PRO A 250 -18.82 2.29 -11.89
CA PRO A 250 -19.98 2.78 -11.14
C PRO A 250 -20.75 1.67 -10.42
N GLN A 251 -21.10 1.93 -9.15
CA GLN A 251 -21.77 1.00 -8.22
C GLN A 251 -23.05 0.33 -8.78
N TYR A 252 -23.63 0.86 -9.86
CA TYR A 252 -24.85 0.35 -10.48
C TYR A 252 -24.61 -0.47 -11.76
N ALA A 253 -23.35 -0.71 -12.15
CA ALA A 253 -23.00 -1.42 -13.38
C ALA A 253 -22.22 -2.70 -13.06
N ALA A 254 -22.91 -3.85 -13.08
CA ALA A 254 -22.33 -5.19 -13.28
C ALA A 254 -21.44 -5.78 -12.14
N PRO A 255 -21.19 -7.12 -12.13
CA PRO A 255 -20.34 -7.80 -11.14
C PRO A 255 -18.83 -7.50 -11.24
N THR A 256 -18.41 -6.68 -12.22
CA THR A 256 -17.02 -6.30 -12.48
C THR A 256 -16.55 -5.15 -11.60
N LYS A 257 -15.29 -5.17 -11.13
CA LYS A 257 -14.78 -4.20 -10.14
C LYS A 257 -14.08 -2.98 -10.75
N TYR A 258 -13.34 -3.14 -11.84
CA TYR A 258 -12.49 -2.09 -12.41
C TYR A 258 -12.62 -1.97 -13.94
N THR A 259 -12.38 -0.78 -14.48
CA THR A 259 -12.57 -0.46 -15.91
C THR A 259 -11.48 -1.04 -16.81
N LEU A 260 -10.28 -1.28 -16.28
CA LEU A 260 -9.18 -1.92 -17.02
C LEU A 260 -9.40 -3.42 -17.12
N THR A 261 -9.35 -3.95 -18.34
CA THR A 261 -9.53 -5.35 -18.66
C THR A 261 -8.31 -5.96 -19.35
N ALA A 262 -8.39 -7.27 -19.61
CA ALA A 262 -7.37 -8.03 -20.27
C ALA A 262 -7.06 -7.48 -21.67
N GLY A 263 -5.78 -7.29 -21.97
CA GLY A 263 -5.34 -6.83 -23.29
C GLY A 263 -5.36 -5.31 -23.49
N ASP A 264 -5.95 -4.53 -22.57
CA ASP A 264 -5.87 -3.07 -22.61
C ASP A 264 -4.42 -2.62 -22.69
N VAL A 265 -4.17 -1.59 -23.49
CA VAL A 265 -2.84 -1.00 -23.70
C VAL A 265 -2.83 0.40 -23.07
N ILE A 266 -1.83 0.65 -22.23
CA ILE A 266 -1.64 1.93 -21.57
C ILE A 266 -0.32 2.52 -22.08
N ASP A 267 -0.39 3.58 -22.87
CA ASP A 267 0.80 4.22 -23.44
C ASP A 267 1.45 5.22 -22.49
N TYR A 268 0.65 5.81 -21.60
CA TYR A 268 1.09 6.77 -20.61
C TYR A 268 0.11 6.83 -19.44
N MET A 269 0.58 7.31 -18.29
CA MET A 269 -0.28 7.77 -17.20
C MET A 269 0.32 9.02 -16.60
N ARG A 270 -0.32 10.16 -16.86
CA ARG A 270 0.16 11.48 -16.43
C ARG A 270 -0.92 12.22 -15.67
N ILE A 271 -0.54 12.81 -14.54
CA ILE A 271 -1.42 13.69 -13.78
C ILE A 271 -0.66 14.98 -13.52
N THR A 272 -1.23 16.09 -13.99
CA THR A 272 -0.66 17.42 -13.80
C THR A 272 -1.47 18.17 -12.76
N PHE A 273 -0.79 18.73 -11.77
CA PHE A 273 -1.40 19.45 -10.66
C PHE A 273 -0.56 20.67 -10.27
N LYS A 274 -1.23 21.70 -9.79
CA LYS A 274 -0.61 22.91 -9.24
C LYS A 274 -0.56 22.80 -7.73
N ILE A 275 0.54 23.21 -7.11
CA ILE A 275 0.60 23.40 -5.67
C ILE A 275 0.17 24.84 -5.35
N VAL A 276 -0.77 25.00 -4.43
CA VAL A 276 -1.21 26.30 -3.94
C VAL A 276 -1.29 26.29 -2.42
N GLU A 277 -1.36 27.46 -1.79
CA GLU A 277 -1.55 27.55 -0.35
C GLU A 277 -2.90 26.96 0.05
N GLU A 278 -2.88 26.14 1.09
CA GLU A 278 -4.10 25.77 1.80
C GLU A 278 -4.50 26.98 2.65
N SER A 279 -5.44 27.77 2.14
CA SER A 279 -6.08 28.84 2.92
C SER A 279 -6.57 28.22 4.23
N TYR A 280 -6.07 28.70 5.38
CA TYR A 280 -6.51 28.28 6.71
C TYR A 280 -8.04 28.40 6.77
N GLY A 281 -8.74 27.29 6.49
CA GLY A 281 -10.11 27.13 6.96
C GLY A 281 -10.00 27.12 8.47
N ILE A 282 -10.57 28.12 9.14
CA ILE A 282 -10.68 28.13 10.60
C ILE A 282 -11.28 26.77 10.96
N LYS A 283 -10.48 25.87 11.54
CA LYS A 283 -11.01 24.65 12.13
C LYS A 283 -11.89 25.13 13.28
N PHE A 284 -13.20 25.04 13.11
CA PHE A 284 -14.17 25.24 14.19
C PHE A 284 -14.02 24.09 15.16
N GLU A 285 -12.95 24.09 15.95
CA GLU A 285 -12.86 23.25 17.13
C GLU A 285 -13.91 23.72 18.13
N SER A 286 -14.58 22.78 18.81
CA SER A 286 -15.65 23.09 19.75
C SER A 286 -15.22 24.07 20.85
N THR A 287 -13.93 24.04 21.20
CA THR A 287 -13.25 25.00 22.10
C THR A 287 -13.25 26.43 21.56
N ASN A 288 -13.00 26.63 20.26
CA ASN A 288 -13.03 27.95 19.61
C ASN A 288 -14.45 28.51 19.54
N VAL A 289 -15.45 27.66 19.29
CA VAL A 289 -16.87 28.04 19.32
C VAL A 289 -17.31 28.42 20.74
N THR A 290 -16.86 27.67 21.74
CA THR A 290 -17.15 27.96 23.16
C THR A 290 -16.51 29.28 23.59
N GLY A 291 -15.26 29.55 23.19
CA GLY A 291 -14.59 30.82 23.42
C GLY A 291 -15.32 32.02 22.80
N MET A 292 -15.77 31.88 21.53
CA MET A 292 -16.56 32.92 20.87
C MET A 292 -17.90 33.18 21.57
N LEU A 293 -18.59 32.13 22.03
CA LEU A 293 -19.85 32.26 22.79
C LEU A 293 -19.62 32.97 24.13
N ILE A 294 -18.55 32.66 24.85
CA ILE A 294 -18.20 33.34 26.11
C ILE A 294 -18.01 34.83 25.86
N VAL A 295 -17.23 35.21 24.83
CA VAL A 295 -16.99 36.63 24.50
C VAL A 295 -18.30 37.34 24.16
N LEU A 296 -19.16 36.74 23.33
CA LEU A 296 -20.45 37.32 22.96
C LEU A 296 -21.37 37.52 24.19
N VAL A 297 -21.41 36.55 25.10
CA VAL A 297 -22.17 36.65 26.35
C VAL A 297 -21.59 37.73 27.26
N SER A 298 -20.28 37.80 27.43
CA SER A 298 -19.61 38.82 28.25
C SER A 298 -19.87 40.23 27.74
N VAL A 299 -19.79 40.47 26.42
CA VAL A 299 -20.10 41.76 25.79
C VAL A 299 -21.57 42.12 25.99
N SER A 300 -22.47 41.15 25.85
CA SER A 300 -23.91 41.35 26.06
C SER A 300 -24.23 41.74 27.52
N ILE A 301 -23.65 41.03 28.49
CA ILE A 301 -23.80 41.32 29.91
C ILE A 301 -23.24 42.71 30.24
N ALA A 302 -22.04 43.04 29.76
CA ALA A 302 -21.44 44.36 29.97
C ALA A 302 -22.34 45.48 29.41
N THR A 303 -22.91 45.29 28.23
CA THR A 303 -23.82 46.25 27.59
C THR A 303 -25.10 46.44 28.41
N VAL A 304 -25.69 45.35 28.93
CA VAL A 304 -26.87 45.40 29.81
C VAL A 304 -26.57 46.10 31.13
N ILE A 305 -25.41 45.83 31.75
CA ILE A 305 -24.99 46.50 32.99
C ILE A 305 -24.82 47.99 32.75
N VAL A 306 -24.12 48.39 31.69
CA VAL A 306 -23.92 49.82 31.34
C VAL A 306 -25.26 50.51 31.08
N TRP A 307 -26.18 49.85 30.38
CA TRP A 307 -27.52 50.38 30.12
C TRP A 307 -28.34 50.56 31.42
N ARG A 308 -28.34 49.56 32.32
CA ARG A 308 -28.99 49.62 33.64
C ARG A 308 -28.42 50.73 34.52
N VAL A 309 -27.09 50.87 34.57
CA VAL A 309 -26.41 51.92 35.36
C VAL A 309 -26.75 53.31 34.82
N LYS A 310 -26.82 53.47 33.49
CA LYS A 310 -27.29 54.73 32.88
C LYS A 310 -28.74 55.05 33.29
N GLN A 311 -29.65 54.08 33.23
CA GLN A 311 -31.05 54.30 33.63
C GLN A 311 -31.18 54.70 35.11
N TYR A 312 -30.41 54.08 36.00
CA TYR A 312 -30.44 54.38 37.43
C TYR A 312 -29.87 55.76 37.78
N LYS A 313 -28.95 56.30 36.97
CA LYS A 313 -28.44 57.68 37.12
C LYS A 313 -29.37 58.75 36.53
N SER A 314 -30.35 58.34 35.71
CA SER A 314 -31.34 59.21 35.09
C SER A 314 -32.73 59.15 35.77
N SER A 315 -32.85 58.39 36.86
CA SER A 315 -33.97 58.43 37.81
C SER A 315 -33.51 59.15 39.08
#